data_AF-A0A2H6EZK1-F1
#
_entry.id   AF-A0A2H6EZK1-F1
#
_cell.length_a   1.000
_cell.length_b   1.000
_cell.length_c   1.000
_cell.angle_alpha   90.00
_cell.angle_beta   90.00
_cell.angle_gamma   90.00
#
_symmetry.space_group_name_H-M   'P 1'
#
loop_
_entity.id
_entity.type
_entity.pdbx_description
1 polymer ?
#
loop_
_entity_poly.entity_id
_entity_poly.type
_entity_poly.pdbx_seq_one_letter_code
_entity_poly.pdbx_strand_id
1 'polypeptide(L)'
;MVDSGGNIYVFGFKNKKEGYLIYSITPGGKIRWAYHNIEIWNMQLHADMFMNAEGNIYFCKKYELASLDYNGQLRWTAPIDNGFFSPILGDRFGDIYLTGIMKSVYAYNTSGQKIFECAVEPHSQVMIGGAISADGHLYISESTNLYCIR
;
A
#
# COMPACT_ATOMS: atom_id res chain seq x y z
N MET A 1 -2.16 5.92 -8.87
CA MET A 1 -2.66 6.94 -7.91
C MET A 1 -2.47 8.33 -8.51
N VAL A 2 -3.30 9.32 -8.16
CA VAL A 2 -3.18 10.72 -8.62
C VAL A 2 -3.35 11.66 -7.42
N ASP A 3 -2.52 12.68 -7.29
CA ASP A 3 -2.64 13.70 -6.21
C ASP A 3 -3.56 14.87 -6.59
N SER A 4 -3.78 15.80 -5.66
CA SER A 4 -4.60 17.01 -5.88
C SER A 4 -3.99 18.01 -6.88
N GLY A 5 -2.69 17.91 -7.16
CA GLY A 5 -2.01 18.67 -8.21
C GLY A 5 -2.08 18.02 -9.59
N GLY A 6 -2.72 16.84 -9.69
CA GLY A 6 -2.82 16.06 -10.92
C GLY A 6 -1.56 15.26 -11.26
N ASN A 7 -0.59 15.17 -10.35
CA ASN A 7 0.57 14.31 -10.59
C ASN A 7 0.18 12.85 -10.45
N ILE A 8 0.70 12.04 -11.37
CA ILE A 8 0.41 10.62 -11.48
C ILE A 8 1.55 9.84 -10.83
N TYR A 9 1.19 8.87 -9.99
CA TYR A 9 2.11 7.94 -9.36
C TYR A 9 1.79 6.52 -9.80
N VAL A 10 2.78 5.83 -10.36
CA VAL A 10 2.60 4.50 -10.95
C VAL A 10 3.78 3.60 -10.67
N PHE A 11 3.48 2.34 -10.35
CA PHE A 11 4.45 1.26 -10.51
C PHE A 11 4.76 1.03 -11.98
N GLY A 12 6.02 0.85 -12.28
CA GLY A 12 6.51 0.51 -13.61
C GLY A 12 7.58 -0.57 -13.55
N PHE A 13 7.88 -1.13 -14.72
CA PHE A 13 9.02 -2.00 -14.94
C PHE A 13 9.92 -1.33 -15.99
N LYS A 14 11.19 -1.08 -15.66
CA LYS A 14 12.10 -0.40 -16.60
C LYS A 14 12.78 -1.39 -17.54
N ASN A 15 13.49 -2.38 -16.99
CA ASN A 15 14.14 -3.46 -17.72
C ASN A 15 14.63 -4.53 -16.74
N LYS A 16 15.20 -5.64 -17.26
CA LYS A 16 15.72 -6.74 -16.43
C LYS A 16 16.85 -6.35 -15.45
N LYS A 17 17.61 -5.28 -15.74
CA LYS A 17 18.75 -4.86 -14.91
C LYS A 17 18.30 -3.95 -13.76
N GLU A 18 17.36 -3.06 -14.02
CA GLU A 18 16.89 -2.04 -13.07
C GLU A 18 15.60 -2.45 -12.33
N GLY A 19 14.86 -3.42 -12.87
CA GLY A 19 13.68 -4.00 -12.23
C GLY A 19 12.48 -3.06 -12.17
N TYR A 20 11.71 -3.20 -11.09
CA TYR A 20 10.53 -2.40 -10.81
C TYR A 20 10.89 -1.09 -10.11
N LEU A 21 10.04 -0.09 -10.31
CA LEU A 21 10.20 1.25 -9.74
C LEU A 21 8.85 1.94 -9.65
N ILE A 22 8.80 3.02 -8.88
CA ILE A 22 7.68 3.95 -8.86
C ILE A 22 8.10 5.22 -9.59
N TYR A 23 7.27 5.70 -10.50
CA TYR A 23 7.40 7.00 -11.13
C TYR A 23 6.42 8.00 -10.51
N SER A 24 6.87 9.24 -10.35
CA SER A 24 5.98 10.41 -10.25
C SER A 24 6.06 11.21 -11.54
N ILE A 25 4.91 11.54 -12.11
CA ILE A 25 4.78 12.16 -13.44
C ILE A 25 3.87 13.39 -13.31
N THR A 26 4.28 14.52 -13.89
CA THR A 26 3.45 15.74 -13.92
C THR A 26 2.21 15.55 -14.80
N PRO A 27 1.17 16.38 -14.66
CA PRO A 27 0.03 16.40 -15.61
C PRO A 27 0.46 16.57 -17.08
N GLY A 28 1.59 17.24 -17.32
CA GLY A 28 2.17 17.42 -18.65
C GLY A 28 3.04 16.25 -19.13
N GLY A 29 3.08 15.13 -18.42
CA GLY A 29 3.80 13.91 -18.82
C GLY A 29 5.30 13.91 -18.52
N LYS A 30 5.83 14.88 -17.77
CA LYS A 30 7.25 14.92 -17.39
C LYS A 30 7.49 14.10 -16.12
N ILE A 31 8.54 13.30 -16.09
CA ILE A 31 8.95 12.59 -14.86
C ILE A 31 9.45 13.62 -13.85
N ARG A 32 8.86 13.63 -12.66
CA ARG A 32 9.33 14.39 -11.49
C ARG A 32 10.47 13.67 -10.80
N TRP A 33 10.26 12.39 -10.50
CA TRP A 33 11.23 11.52 -9.85
C TRP A 33 10.91 10.04 -10.14
N ALA A 34 11.89 9.17 -9.86
CA ALA A 34 11.76 7.73 -9.90
C ALA A 34 12.38 7.11 -8.65
N TYR A 35 11.62 6.26 -7.95
CA TYR A 35 12.13 5.51 -6.80
C TYR A 35 12.52 4.10 -7.23
N HIS A 36 13.80 3.78 -7.06
CA HIS A 36 14.39 2.48 -7.33
C HIS A 36 14.42 1.63 -6.05
N ASN A 37 14.81 0.35 -6.16
CA ASN A 37 14.89 -0.62 -5.05
C ASN A 37 13.53 -1.21 -4.64
N ILE A 38 12.71 -1.56 -5.63
CA ILE A 38 11.44 -2.24 -5.42
C ILE A 38 11.61 -3.71 -5.76
N GLU A 39 11.71 -4.52 -4.70
CA GLU A 39 11.60 -5.98 -4.82
C GLU A 39 10.13 -6.36 -4.60
N ILE A 40 9.51 -6.92 -5.63
CA ILE A 40 8.14 -7.44 -5.61
C ILE A 40 8.12 -8.78 -6.36
N TRP A 41 7.17 -9.64 -6.02
CA TRP A 41 7.03 -10.93 -6.69
C TRP A 41 6.44 -10.80 -8.10
N ASN A 42 5.37 -10.00 -8.23
CA ASN A 42 4.67 -9.73 -9.47
C ASN A 42 3.97 -8.36 -9.35
N MET A 43 4.09 -7.52 -10.39
CA MET A 43 3.44 -6.22 -10.44
C MET A 43 1.91 -6.28 -10.30
N GLN A 44 1.27 -7.36 -10.74
CA GLN A 44 -0.19 -7.56 -10.58
C GLN A 44 -0.62 -7.69 -9.11
N LEU A 45 0.31 -7.99 -8.19
CA LEU A 45 0.05 -8.28 -6.79
C LEU A 45 0.66 -7.24 -5.84
N HIS A 46 1.18 -6.12 -6.37
CA HIS A 46 1.83 -5.10 -5.55
C HIS A 46 1.62 -3.67 -6.08
N ALA A 47 0.65 -3.47 -7.00
CA ALA A 47 0.50 -2.18 -7.70
C ALA A 47 -0.24 -1.10 -6.91
N ASP A 48 -0.70 -1.40 -5.69
CA ASP A 48 -1.48 -0.45 -4.89
C ASP A 48 -0.58 0.50 -4.10
N MET A 49 -1.00 1.76 -4.04
CA MET A 49 -0.32 2.84 -3.34
C MET A 49 -1.35 3.71 -2.64
N PHE A 50 -1.02 4.16 -1.43
CA PHE A 50 -1.79 5.14 -0.67
C PHE A 50 -0.97 6.42 -0.48
N MET A 51 -1.65 7.57 -0.47
CA MET A 51 -1.04 8.86 -0.13
C MET A 51 -1.86 9.52 0.98
N ASN A 52 -1.18 9.94 2.05
CA ASN A 52 -1.81 10.69 3.13
C ASN A 52 -1.89 12.20 2.83
N ALA A 53 -2.53 12.97 3.71
CA ALA A 53 -2.73 14.41 3.52
C ALA A 53 -1.42 15.22 3.44
N GLU A 54 -0.34 14.72 4.06
CA GLU A 54 0.99 15.33 4.01
C GLU A 54 1.77 14.97 2.72
N GLY A 55 1.19 14.17 1.82
CA GLY A 55 1.83 13.77 0.57
C GLY A 55 2.82 12.61 0.71
N ASN A 56 2.84 11.94 1.87
CA ASN A 56 3.63 10.74 2.05
C ASN A 56 2.97 9.57 1.33
N ILE A 57 3.78 8.80 0.62
CA ILE A 57 3.35 7.69 -0.22
C ILE A 57 3.69 6.40 0.49
N TYR A 58 2.74 5.47 0.52
CA TYR A 58 2.88 4.18 1.16
C TYR A 58 2.62 3.07 0.15
N PHE A 59 3.44 2.04 0.19
CA PHE A 59 3.36 0.91 -0.74
C PHE A 59 4.02 -0.33 -0.16
N CYS A 60 3.56 -1.49 -0.61
CA CYS A 60 4.13 -2.77 -0.21
C CYS A 60 5.22 -3.22 -1.20
N LYS A 61 6.37 -3.58 -0.64
CA LYS A 61 7.36 -4.46 -1.28
C LYS A 61 7.15 -5.88 -0.76
N LYS A 62 7.92 -6.82 -1.29
CA LYS A 62 7.86 -8.26 -0.98
C LYS A 62 7.53 -8.61 0.48
N TYR A 63 8.29 -8.07 1.45
CA TYR A 63 8.14 -8.32 2.89
C TYR A 63 8.15 -7.04 3.72
N GLU A 64 7.93 -5.89 3.09
CA GLU A 64 8.08 -4.60 3.75
C GLU A 64 6.98 -3.64 3.33
N LEU A 65 6.47 -2.87 4.30
CA LEU A 65 5.76 -1.63 4.04
C LEU A 65 6.82 -0.54 3.92
N ALA A 66 6.77 0.26 2.86
CA ALA A 66 7.67 1.39 2.68
C ALA A 66 6.89 2.69 2.61
N SER A 67 7.52 3.76 3.10
CA SER A 67 7.02 5.13 2.95
C SER A 67 8.02 6.00 2.21
N LEU A 68 7.57 6.70 1.17
CA LEU A 68 8.31 7.80 0.55
C LEU A 68 7.70 9.14 0.97
N ASP A 69 8.52 10.19 0.97
CA ASP A 69 8.02 11.56 0.99
C ASP A 69 7.48 11.97 -0.40
N TYR A 70 6.91 13.17 -0.48
CA TYR A 70 6.37 13.72 -1.72
C TYR A 70 7.41 13.92 -2.84
N ASN A 71 8.69 13.96 -2.48
CA ASN A 71 9.82 14.10 -3.40
C ASN A 71 10.41 12.75 -3.82
N GLY A 72 9.83 11.63 -3.38
CA GLY A 72 10.26 10.28 -3.72
C GLY A 72 11.39 9.74 -2.86
N GLN A 73 11.73 10.41 -1.75
CA GLN A 73 12.78 9.97 -0.84
C GLN A 73 12.23 8.99 0.20
N LEU A 74 12.97 7.91 0.46
CA LEU A 74 12.58 6.92 1.48
C LEU A 74 12.55 7.57 2.87
N ARG A 75 11.40 7.49 3.54
CA ARG A 75 11.21 7.90 4.94
C ARG A 75 11.55 6.77 5.89
N TRP A 76 10.97 5.59 5.65
CA TRP A 76 11.16 4.40 6.46
C TRP A 76 10.70 3.13 5.72
N THR A 77 11.14 1.97 6.22
CA THR A 77 10.57 0.67 5.93
C THR A 77 10.17 -0.02 7.24
N ALA A 78 9.12 -0.84 7.18
CA ALA A 78 8.65 -1.65 8.29
C ALA A 78 8.48 -3.10 7.81
N PRO A 79 8.96 -4.10 8.56
CA PRO A 79 8.79 -5.49 8.19
C PRO A 79 7.31 -5.88 8.25
N ILE A 80 6.92 -6.78 7.34
CA ILE A 80 5.61 -7.42 7.35
C ILE A 80 5.81 -8.93 7.43
N ASP A 81 5.20 -9.53 8.45
CA ASP A 81 5.60 -10.85 8.95
C ASP A 81 5.31 -12.02 7.98
N ASN A 82 4.53 -11.83 6.91
CA ASN A 82 4.21 -12.90 5.94
C ASN A 82 3.82 -12.32 4.57
N GLY A 83 4.69 -12.42 3.57
CA GLY A 83 4.55 -11.74 2.27
C GLY A 83 3.26 -11.96 1.44
N PHE A 84 3.11 -11.09 0.42
CA PHE A 84 1.99 -10.81 -0.51
C PHE A 84 0.83 -9.96 0.04
N PHE A 85 0.85 -8.68 -0.32
CA PHE A 85 -0.10 -7.64 0.08
C PHE A 85 -0.44 -6.77 -1.13
N SER A 86 -1.71 -6.71 -1.50
CA SER A 86 -2.21 -5.86 -2.59
C SER A 86 -3.66 -5.47 -2.37
N PRO A 87 -3.95 -4.94 -1.19
CA PRO A 87 -3.91 -3.49 -1.23
C PRO A 87 -3.58 -2.84 0.11
N ILE A 88 -3.27 -1.57 -0.05
CA ILE A 88 -3.06 -0.62 1.01
C ILE A 88 -4.26 0.32 1.06
N LEU A 89 -4.78 0.53 2.26
CA LEU A 89 -5.81 1.52 2.51
C LEU A 89 -5.37 2.41 3.67
N GLY A 90 -5.56 3.71 3.53
CA GLY A 90 -5.31 4.64 4.62
C GLY A 90 -6.59 5.26 5.12
N ASP A 91 -6.63 5.56 6.42
CA ASP A 91 -7.72 6.35 7.00
C ASP A 91 -7.40 7.86 6.98
N ARG A 92 -8.30 8.66 7.56
CA ARG A 92 -8.13 10.13 7.65
C ARG A 92 -6.99 10.57 8.59
N PHE A 93 -6.54 9.69 9.47
CA PHE A 93 -5.46 9.95 10.42
C PHE A 93 -4.10 9.49 9.87
N GLY A 94 -4.11 8.79 8.72
CA GLY A 94 -2.93 8.29 8.04
C GLY A 94 -2.51 6.90 8.52
N ASP A 95 -3.35 6.21 9.29
CA ASP A 95 -3.12 4.80 9.64
C ASP A 95 -3.31 3.95 8.39
N ILE A 96 -2.38 3.02 8.20
CA ILE A 96 -2.18 2.22 6.99
C ILE A 96 -2.61 0.79 7.27
N TYR A 97 -3.66 0.35 6.59
CA TYR A 97 -4.23 -0.98 6.70
C TYR A 97 -3.80 -1.85 5.52
N LEU A 98 -3.37 -3.07 5.83
CA LEU A 98 -2.91 -4.07 4.88
C LEU A 98 -3.65 -5.39 5.13
N THR A 99 -4.08 -6.07 4.07
CA THR A 99 -4.41 -7.51 4.15
C THR A 99 -3.40 -8.33 3.39
N GLY A 100 -2.96 -9.41 4.03
CA GLY A 100 -2.14 -10.41 3.38
C GLY A 100 -2.94 -11.59 2.86
N ILE A 101 -2.27 -12.42 2.07
CA ILE A 101 -2.75 -13.77 1.71
C ILE A 101 -2.95 -14.63 2.97
N MET A 102 -2.22 -14.35 4.06
CA MET A 102 -2.28 -15.10 5.30
C MET A 102 -3.20 -14.43 6.31
N LYS A 103 -4.50 -14.73 6.23
CA LYS A 103 -5.51 -14.73 7.31
C LYS A 103 -5.53 -13.55 8.30
N SER A 104 -4.91 -12.42 8.01
CA SER A 104 -4.77 -11.33 8.97
C SER A 104 -4.85 -9.98 8.29
N VAL A 105 -5.46 -9.04 9.01
CA VAL A 105 -5.40 -7.61 8.77
C VAL A 105 -4.34 -7.02 9.70
N TYR A 106 -3.46 -6.20 9.14
CA TYR A 106 -2.48 -5.43 9.88
C TYR A 106 -2.78 -3.94 9.75
N ALA A 107 -2.48 -3.15 10.77
CA ALA A 107 -2.40 -1.71 10.63
C ALA A 107 -1.08 -1.15 11.16
N TYR A 108 -0.57 -0.13 10.48
CA TYR A 108 0.65 0.58 10.80
C TYR A 108 0.35 2.08 10.88
N ASN A 109 0.97 2.79 11.81
CA ASN A 109 0.85 4.24 11.85
C ASN A 109 1.78 4.92 10.82
N THR A 110 1.71 6.25 10.72
CA THR A 110 2.54 7.05 9.80
C THR A 110 4.05 7.01 10.08
N SER A 111 4.48 6.48 11.23
CA SER A 111 5.89 6.26 11.59
C SER A 111 6.38 4.83 11.30
N GLY A 112 5.52 3.95 10.78
CA GLY A 112 5.85 2.58 10.41
C GLY A 112 5.78 1.58 11.56
N GLN A 113 5.16 1.95 12.68
CA GLN A 113 4.94 1.03 13.81
C GLN A 113 3.63 0.27 13.58
N LYS A 114 3.67 -1.06 13.73
CA LYS A 114 2.47 -1.91 13.74
C LYS A 114 1.64 -1.56 14.98
N ILE A 115 0.40 -1.11 14.77
CA ILE A 115 -0.54 -0.70 15.83
C ILE A 115 -1.71 -1.67 15.99
N PHE A 116 -1.92 -2.56 15.02
CA PHE A 116 -3.05 -3.48 15.00
C PHE A 116 -2.71 -4.76 14.24
N GLU A 117 -3.26 -5.87 14.72
CA GLU A 117 -3.28 -7.17 14.04
C GLU A 117 -4.57 -7.92 14.41
N CYS A 118 -5.30 -8.39 13.41
CA CYS A 118 -6.52 -9.16 13.60
C CYS A 118 -6.57 -10.33 12.63
N ALA A 119 -6.69 -11.54 13.17
CA ALA A 119 -6.87 -12.74 12.38
C ALA A 119 -8.33 -12.85 11.87
N VAL A 120 -8.47 -13.18 10.59
CA VAL A 120 -9.72 -13.49 9.89
C VAL A 120 -9.77 -15.02 9.73
N GLU A 121 -10.84 -15.62 10.27
CA GLU A 121 -11.01 -17.07 10.46
C GLU A 121 -10.97 -17.93 9.18
N PRO A 122 -10.78 -19.26 9.30
CA PRO A 122 -9.97 -20.03 8.37
C PRO A 122 -10.77 -20.37 7.12
N HIS A 123 -10.16 -20.17 5.94
CA HIS A 123 -10.35 -20.92 4.67
C HIS A 123 -10.27 -20.07 3.40
N SER A 124 -9.77 -18.84 3.49
CA SER A 124 -9.91 -17.93 2.35
C SER A 124 -8.68 -17.13 1.96
N GLN A 125 -8.59 -16.87 0.65
CA GLN A 125 -7.75 -15.84 0.07
C GLN A 125 -8.47 -14.51 0.27
N VAL A 126 -8.03 -13.73 1.24
CA VAL A 126 -8.53 -12.37 1.45
C VAL A 126 -7.96 -11.48 0.35
N MET A 127 -8.83 -10.85 -0.44
CA MET A 127 -8.46 -9.76 -1.34
C MET A 127 -9.25 -8.53 -0.88
N ILE A 128 -8.59 -7.48 -0.41
CA ILE A 128 -9.30 -6.24 -0.12
C ILE A 128 -9.77 -5.64 -1.46
N GLY A 129 -11.07 -5.68 -1.67
CA GLY A 129 -11.86 -4.61 -2.26
C GLY A 129 -12.61 -3.89 -1.13
N GLY A 130 -11.87 -3.45 -0.11
CA GLY A 130 -12.39 -2.94 1.15
C GLY A 130 -12.45 -1.41 1.24
N ALA A 131 -13.10 -0.90 2.28
CA ALA A 131 -13.28 0.53 2.53
C ALA A 131 -13.25 0.85 4.03
N ILE A 132 -12.89 2.07 4.40
CA ILE A 132 -12.98 2.57 5.77
C ILE A 132 -14.11 3.59 5.82
N SER A 133 -15.02 3.38 6.77
CA SER A 133 -16.12 4.30 7.05
C SER A 133 -15.65 5.52 7.87
N ALA A 134 -16.45 6.58 7.87
CA ALA A 134 -16.13 7.81 8.60
C ALA A 134 -16.05 7.62 10.13
N ASP A 135 -16.66 6.57 10.68
CA ASP A 135 -16.57 6.22 12.09
C ASP A 135 -15.46 5.19 12.40
N GLY A 136 -14.63 4.83 11.40
CA GLY A 136 -13.42 4.05 11.59
C GLY A 136 -13.56 2.54 11.38
N HIS A 137 -14.75 2.06 11.01
CA HIS A 137 -14.93 0.64 10.70
C HIS A 137 -14.27 0.29 9.36
N LEU A 138 -13.47 -0.78 9.37
CA LEU A 138 -12.83 -1.33 8.20
C LEU A 138 -13.69 -2.46 7.63
N TYR A 139 -14.06 -2.33 6.36
CA TYR A 139 -14.80 -3.33 5.61
C TYR A 139 -13.85 -4.06 4.67
N ILE A 140 -13.80 -5.38 4.73
CA ILE A 140 -12.93 -6.20 3.87
C ILE A 140 -13.73 -7.31 3.18
N SER A 141 -13.44 -7.53 1.91
CA SER A 141 -14.02 -8.62 1.14
C SER A 141 -13.15 -9.87 1.21
N GLU A 142 -13.80 -11.03 1.22
CA GLU A 142 -13.16 -12.32 1.26
C GLU A 142 -14.05 -13.28 0.48
N SER A 143 -13.61 -13.71 -0.71
CA SER A 143 -14.41 -14.54 -1.61
C SER A 143 -15.86 -14.03 -1.77
N THR A 144 -16.84 -14.61 -1.07
CA THR A 144 -18.26 -14.25 -1.09
C THR A 144 -18.73 -13.48 0.14
N ASN A 145 -17.87 -13.24 1.12
CA ASN A 145 -18.17 -12.61 2.40
C ASN A 145 -17.65 -11.15 2.45
N LEU A 146 -18.37 -10.32 3.21
CA LEU A 146 -17.94 -8.99 3.60
C LEU A 146 -17.85 -8.95 5.13
N TYR A 147 -16.65 -8.68 5.65
CA TYR A 147 -16.41 -8.53 7.08
C TYR A 147 -16.34 -7.06 7.46
N CYS A 148 -16.84 -6.73 8.65
CA CYS A 148 -16.66 -5.44 9.29
C CYS A 148 -15.79 -5.64 10.52
N ILE A 149 -14.62 -5.01 10.55
CA ILE A 149 -13.73 -4.95 11.70
C ILE A 149 -14.01 -3.61 12.40
N ARG A 150 -14.28 -3.69 13.71
CA ARG A 150 -14.57 -2.53 14.56
C ARG A 150 -13.38 -2.19 15.44
#